data_AF-X0T673-F1
#
_entry.id   AF-X0T673-F1
#
_cell.length_a   1.000
_cell.length_b   1.000
_cell.length_c   1.000
_cell.angle_alpha   90.00
_cell.angle_beta   90.00
_cell.angle_gamma   90.00
#
_symmetry.space_group_name_H-M   'P 1'
#
loop_
_entity.id
_entity.type
_entity.pdbx_description
1 polymer ?
#
loop_
_entity_poly.entity_id
_entity_poly.type
_entity_poly.pdbx_seq_one_letter_code
_entity_poly.pdbx_strand_id
1 'polypeptide(L)'
;MSKWTKAKALALWKELPEYINPLQFMTPIEDKQRGSRYGACGVRIDGNPQFVDAVLSCLKPLIAGESGTTRLGLSRSPVTGKFKAAPHADTDAEVCYIRLHRRGSAVARPREVQSAPVDRRSERFSQAYTG
;
A
#
# COMPACT_ATOMS: atom_id res chain seq x y z
N MET A 1 -22.88 -19.78 13.43
CA MET A 1 -21.66 -19.05 13.85
C MET A 1 -21.95 -18.32 15.15
N SER A 2 -21.13 -18.46 16.19
CA SER A 2 -21.33 -17.74 17.46
C SER A 2 -21.04 -16.24 17.26
N LYS A 3 -21.90 -15.38 17.78
CA LYS A 3 -21.74 -13.91 17.70
C LYS A 3 -20.58 -13.48 18.61
N TRP A 4 -19.68 -12.64 18.09
CA TRP A 4 -18.68 -11.97 18.91
C TRP A 4 -19.34 -10.98 19.87
N THR A 5 -18.98 -11.05 21.15
CA THR A 5 -19.39 -10.08 22.17
C THR A 5 -18.21 -9.19 22.54
N LYS A 6 -18.47 -7.98 23.03
CA LYS A 6 -17.43 -7.07 23.54
C LYS A 6 -16.56 -7.74 24.61
N ALA A 7 -17.19 -8.48 25.54
CA ALA A 7 -16.49 -9.19 26.60
C ALA A 7 -15.51 -10.23 26.05
N LYS A 8 -15.94 -11.04 25.07
CA LYS A 8 -15.06 -12.03 24.41
C LYS A 8 -13.92 -11.36 23.65
N ALA A 9 -14.20 -10.28 22.93
CA ALA A 9 -13.17 -9.54 22.19
C ALA A 9 -12.12 -8.91 23.12
N LEU A 10 -12.55 -8.34 24.25
CA LEU A 10 -11.64 -7.76 25.25
C LEU A 10 -10.82 -8.82 25.99
N ALA A 11 -11.42 -9.96 26.33
CA ALA A 11 -10.69 -11.07 26.95
C ALA A 11 -9.58 -11.56 26.02
N LEU A 12 -9.92 -11.82 24.75
CA LEU A 12 -8.93 -12.21 23.75
C LEU A 12 -7.82 -11.16 23.60
N TRP A 13 -8.17 -9.87 23.48
CA TRP A 13 -7.18 -8.82 23.28
C TRP A 13 -6.15 -8.78 24.42
N LYS A 14 -6.57 -8.97 25.67
CA LYS A 14 -5.66 -9.02 26.82
C LYS A 14 -4.69 -10.20 26.80
N GLU A 15 -5.05 -11.28 26.11
CA GLU A 15 -4.25 -12.50 26.02
C GLU A 15 -3.33 -12.50 24.78
N LEU A 16 -3.50 -11.54 23.87
CA LEU A 16 -2.65 -11.44 22.67
C LEU A 16 -1.20 -11.11 23.08
N PRO A 17 -0.21 -11.79 22.48
CA PRO A 17 1.19 -11.40 22.66
C PRO A 17 1.43 -9.96 22.19
N GLU A 18 2.31 -9.26 22.90
CA GLU A 18 2.72 -7.91 22.52
C GLU A 18 3.64 -7.93 21.29
N TYR A 19 3.67 -6.80 20.56
CA TYR A 19 4.61 -6.54 19.46
C TYR A 19 4.60 -7.55 18.30
N ILE A 20 3.49 -8.27 18.09
CA ILE A 20 3.31 -9.10 16.90
C ILE A 20 3.32 -8.22 15.64
N ASN A 21 4.21 -8.52 14.70
CA ASN A 21 4.22 -7.86 13.40
C ASN A 21 2.96 -8.25 12.60
N PRO A 22 2.01 -7.34 12.31
CA PRO A 22 0.79 -7.68 11.58
C PRO A 22 1.03 -8.05 10.11
N LEU A 23 2.14 -7.61 9.51
CA LEU A 23 2.44 -7.86 8.09
C LEU A 23 2.43 -9.35 7.75
N GLN A 24 2.91 -10.20 8.66
CA GLN A 24 3.00 -11.66 8.45
C GLN A 24 1.64 -12.34 8.27
N PHE A 25 0.56 -11.69 8.75
CA PHE A 25 -0.81 -12.21 8.67
C PHE A 25 -1.66 -11.48 7.62
N MET A 26 -1.10 -10.45 6.95
CA MET A 26 -1.84 -9.73 5.91
C MET A 26 -1.84 -10.52 4.61
N THR A 27 -3.02 -10.92 4.14
CA THR A 27 -3.21 -11.43 2.79
C THR A 27 -3.28 -10.26 1.80
N PRO A 28 -2.37 -10.16 0.82
CA PRO A 28 -2.42 -9.09 -0.19
C PRO A 28 -3.69 -9.16 -1.03
N ILE A 29 -4.26 -7.99 -1.36
CA ILE A 29 -5.35 -7.88 -2.33
C ILE A 29 -4.77 -8.08 -3.73
N GLU A 30 -5.39 -8.95 -4.53
CA GLU A 30 -4.94 -9.23 -5.88
C GLU A 30 -5.00 -8.00 -6.80
N ASP A 31 -4.07 -7.93 -7.75
CA ASP A 31 -4.03 -6.83 -8.70
C ASP A 31 -5.31 -6.81 -9.55
N LYS A 32 -5.80 -5.60 -9.84
CA LYS A 32 -7.03 -5.36 -10.63
C LYS A 32 -8.30 -6.05 -10.10
N GLN A 33 -8.30 -6.56 -8.85
CA GLN A 33 -9.51 -7.10 -8.24
C GLN A 33 -10.62 -6.03 -8.25
N ARG A 34 -11.75 -6.37 -8.86
CA ARG A 34 -12.94 -5.53 -8.93
C ARG A 34 -13.85 -5.80 -7.73
N GLY A 35 -14.65 -4.80 -7.36
CA GLY A 35 -15.62 -4.91 -6.27
C GLY A 35 -15.12 -4.39 -4.93
N SER A 36 -15.90 -4.66 -3.88
CA SER A 36 -15.60 -4.19 -2.54
C SER A 36 -14.34 -4.82 -2.00
N ARG A 37 -13.47 -3.99 -1.42
CA ARG A 37 -12.28 -4.44 -0.68
C ARG A 37 -12.59 -4.72 0.79
N TYR A 38 -13.87 -4.61 1.20
CA TYR A 38 -14.33 -5.07 2.51
C TYR A 38 -14.25 -6.60 2.56
N GLY A 39 -13.63 -7.13 3.63
CA GLY A 39 -13.33 -8.55 3.77
C GLY A 39 -11.87 -8.91 3.51
N ALA A 40 -11.07 -7.99 2.94
CA ALA A 40 -9.62 -8.15 2.85
C ALA A 40 -8.91 -7.56 4.09
N CYS A 41 -7.67 -8.01 4.34
CA CYS A 41 -6.82 -7.48 5.41
C CYS A 41 -6.56 -5.98 5.19
N GLY A 42 -6.84 -5.17 6.21
CA GLY A 42 -6.56 -3.74 6.18
C GLY A 42 -6.82 -3.09 7.52
N VAL A 43 -6.20 -1.95 7.74
CA VAL A 43 -6.34 -1.12 8.94
C VAL A 43 -7.03 0.18 8.53
N ARG A 44 -8.02 0.59 9.32
CA ARG A 44 -8.60 1.93 9.28
C ARG A 44 -8.37 2.56 10.64
N ILE A 45 -7.80 3.75 10.65
CA ILE A 45 -7.54 4.53 11.85
C ILE A 45 -8.24 5.87 11.64
N ASP A 46 -9.04 6.30 12.59
CA ASP A 46 -9.65 7.63 12.61
C ASP A 46 -9.40 8.31 13.94
N GLY A 47 -9.23 9.63 13.90
CA GLY A 47 -8.88 10.46 15.06
C GLY A 47 -8.09 11.69 14.66
N ASN A 48 -7.59 12.43 15.63
CA ASN A 48 -6.71 13.58 15.36
C ASN A 48 -5.32 13.13 14.85
N PRO A 49 -4.51 14.06 14.28
CA PRO A 49 -3.24 13.72 13.68
C PRO A 49 -2.26 13.06 14.66
N GLN A 50 -2.20 13.52 15.91
CA GLN A 50 -1.30 12.96 16.92
C GLN A 50 -1.64 11.49 17.25
N PHE A 51 -2.93 11.17 17.38
CA PHE A 51 -3.38 9.80 17.59
C PHE A 51 -3.06 8.90 16.40
N VAL A 52 -3.33 9.38 15.17
CA VAL A 52 -2.99 8.65 13.95
C VAL A 52 -1.49 8.35 13.90
N ASP A 53 -0.63 9.34 14.19
CA ASP A 53 0.82 9.17 14.21
C ASP A 53 1.27 8.18 15.28
N ALA A 54 0.69 8.22 16.47
CA ALA A 54 0.98 7.27 17.54
C ALA A 54 0.66 5.82 17.12
N VAL A 55 -0.50 5.59 16.49
CA VAL A 55 -0.85 4.26 15.97
C VAL A 55 0.08 3.84 14.83
N LEU A 56 0.38 4.74 13.89
CA LEU A 56 1.30 4.47 12.78
C LEU A 56 2.72 4.13 13.27
N SER A 57 3.15 4.70 14.40
CA SER A 57 4.44 4.40 15.00
C SER A 57 4.57 2.92 15.41
N CYS A 58 3.48 2.30 15.87
CA CYS A 58 3.39 0.88 16.19
C CYS A 58 3.26 -0.02 14.95
N LEU A 59 2.84 0.55 13.81
CA LEU A 59 2.61 -0.17 12.56
C LEU A 59 3.75 -0.02 11.54
N LYS A 60 4.90 0.55 11.94
CA LYS A 60 6.11 0.65 11.11
C LYS A 60 6.53 -0.67 10.43
N PRO A 61 6.36 -1.87 11.03
CA PRO A 61 6.66 -3.11 10.33
C PRO A 61 5.90 -3.31 9.01
N LEU A 62 4.74 -2.68 8.83
CA LEU A 62 3.99 -2.73 7.56
C LEU A 62 4.71 -2.08 6.38
N ILE A 63 5.69 -1.20 6.63
CA ILE A 63 6.51 -0.56 5.58
C ILE A 63 7.24 -1.62 4.74
N ALA A 64 7.66 -2.74 5.34
CA ALA A 64 8.28 -3.85 4.62
C ALA A 64 7.35 -4.53 3.61
N GLY A 65 6.03 -4.27 3.67
CA GLY A 65 5.06 -4.69 2.67
C GLY A 65 5.19 -3.93 1.34
N GLU A 66 5.88 -2.80 1.31
CA GLU A 66 6.31 -2.14 0.07
C GLU A 66 7.55 -2.87 -0.48
N SER A 67 7.35 -3.72 -1.49
CA SER A 67 8.40 -4.58 -2.04
C SER A 67 8.34 -4.66 -3.57
N GLY A 68 9.13 -5.54 -4.18
CA GLY A 68 9.04 -5.82 -5.63
C GLY A 68 7.77 -6.60 -6.04
N THR A 69 7.14 -7.33 -5.12
CA THR A 69 5.96 -8.18 -5.41
C THR A 69 4.67 -7.65 -4.80
N THR A 70 4.78 -6.76 -3.82
CA THR A 70 3.65 -6.13 -3.11
C THR A 70 3.83 -4.63 -3.03
N ARG A 71 2.72 -3.91 -2.87
CA ARG A 71 2.70 -2.47 -2.60
C ARG A 71 1.78 -2.16 -1.44
N LEU A 72 2.19 -1.20 -0.62
CA LEU A 72 1.40 -0.66 0.47
C LEU A 72 0.42 0.37 -0.10
N GLY A 73 -0.88 0.08 0.02
CA GLY A 73 -1.93 1.07 -0.21
C GLY A 73 -2.08 1.92 1.05
N LEU A 74 -1.53 3.13 1.03
CA LEU A 74 -1.66 4.12 2.10
C LEU A 74 -2.50 5.30 1.61
N SER A 75 -3.53 5.69 2.36
CA SER A 75 -4.31 6.90 2.12
C SER A 75 -4.57 7.57 3.45
N ARG A 76 -4.20 8.84 3.57
CA ARG A 76 -4.47 9.69 4.75
C ARG A 76 -5.14 10.97 4.28
N SER A 77 -6.26 11.32 4.88
CA SER A 77 -7.01 12.52 4.50
C SER A 77 -7.79 13.10 5.67
N PRO A 78 -7.99 14.42 5.72
CA PRO A 78 -8.92 15.05 6.65
C PRO A 78 -10.34 14.47 6.51
N VAL A 79 -11.05 14.33 7.62
CA VAL A 79 -12.48 14.01 7.62
C VAL A 79 -13.23 15.26 7.17
N THR A 80 -14.04 15.16 6.12
CA THR A 80 -14.83 16.28 5.58
C THR A 80 -16.33 16.00 5.61
N GLY A 81 -17.15 17.04 5.49
CA GLY A 81 -18.60 16.92 5.34
C GLY A 81 -19.36 16.77 6.67
N LYS A 82 -20.55 16.15 6.63
CA LYS A 82 -21.50 16.06 7.76
C LYS A 82 -20.92 15.46 9.05
N PHE A 83 -19.81 14.73 8.96
CA PHE A 83 -19.14 14.11 10.10
C PHE A 83 -18.39 15.12 10.99
N LYS A 84 -18.03 16.30 10.47
CA LYS A 84 -17.44 17.40 11.26
C LYS A 84 -18.46 18.16 12.12
N ALA A 85 -19.75 18.00 11.82
CA ALA A 85 -20.83 18.70 12.52
C ALA A 85 -21.39 17.92 13.71
N ALA A 86 -20.83 16.75 14.04
CA ALA A 86 -21.26 15.99 15.21
C ALA A 86 -20.74 16.66 16.50
N PRO A 87 -21.49 16.62 17.62
CA PRO A 87 -21.08 17.27 18.88
C PRO A 87 -19.74 16.83 19.47
N HIS A 88 -19.24 15.67 19.04
CA HIS A 88 -17.98 15.07 19.51
C HIS A 88 -16.93 14.99 18.41
N ALA A 89 -17.14 15.66 17.27
CA ALA A 89 -16.19 15.64 16.17
C ALA A 89 -15.00 16.55 16.49
N ASP A 90 -13.81 15.98 16.39
CA ASP A 90 -12.57 16.76 16.34
C ASP A 90 -12.50 17.50 14.99
N THR A 91 -12.20 18.80 15.01
CA THR A 91 -12.12 19.65 13.81
C THR A 91 -10.96 19.25 12.89
N ASP A 92 -9.93 18.63 13.46
CA ASP A 92 -8.72 18.20 12.77
C ASP A 92 -8.70 16.68 12.57
N ALA A 93 -9.84 16.01 12.77
CA ALA A 93 -9.95 14.58 12.54
C ALA A 93 -9.50 14.19 11.12
N GLU A 94 -8.73 13.12 11.05
CA GLU A 94 -8.27 12.47 9.83
C GLU A 94 -8.72 11.01 9.80
N VAL A 95 -8.68 10.43 8.61
CA VAL A 95 -8.79 8.99 8.41
C VAL A 95 -7.57 8.49 7.66
N CYS A 96 -6.97 7.42 8.17
CA CYS A 96 -5.86 6.71 7.56
C CYS A 96 -6.28 5.27 7.22
N TYR A 97 -6.05 4.87 5.97
CA TYR A 97 -6.26 3.52 5.48
C TYR A 97 -4.94 2.90 5.08
N ILE A 98 -4.68 1.69 5.59
CA ILE A 98 -3.53 0.88 5.21
C ILE A 98 -4.02 -0.47 4.69
N ARG A 99 -3.53 -0.85 3.51
CA ARG A 99 -3.79 -2.15 2.87
C ARG A 99 -2.54 -2.66 2.17
N LEU A 100 -2.49 -3.97 1.96
CA LEU A 100 -1.44 -4.60 1.16
C LEU A 100 -2.04 -5.05 -0.17
N HIS A 101 -1.37 -4.75 -1.28
CA HIS A 101 -1.78 -5.16 -2.62
C HIS A 101 -0.66 -5.96 -3.26
N ARG A 102 -1.01 -6.98 -4.06
CA ARG A 102 -0.07 -7.52 -5.05
C ARG A 102 0.27 -6.42 -6.04
N ARG A 103 1.52 -6.36 -6.49
CA ARG A 103 1.87 -5.62 -7.69
C ARG A 103 1.44 -6.46 -8.89
N GLY A 104 0.86 -5.80 -9.89
CA GLY A 104 0.55 -6.46 -11.14
C GLY A 104 1.79 -7.09 -11.76
N SER A 105 1.61 -8.23 -12.42
CA SER A 105 2.62 -8.94 -13.22
C SER A 105 3.04 -8.18 -14.49
N ALA A 106 3.19 -6.86 -14.41
CA ALA A 106 4.14 -6.16 -15.25
C ALA A 106 5.53 -6.38 -14.62
N VAL A 107 6.00 -7.64 -14.63
CA VAL A 107 7.43 -7.88 -14.71
C VAL A 107 7.84 -7.03 -15.90
N ALA A 108 8.63 -6.00 -15.67
CA ALA A 108 9.31 -5.32 -16.75
C ALA A 108 9.98 -6.43 -17.56
N ARG A 109 9.46 -6.72 -18.76
CA ARG A 109 10.27 -7.43 -19.74
C ARG A 109 11.59 -6.66 -19.73
N PRO A 110 12.75 -7.31 -19.54
CA PRO A 110 14.01 -6.63 -19.81
C PRO A 110 13.80 -5.95 -21.16
N ARG A 111 14.06 -4.65 -21.25
CA ARG A 111 14.11 -4.00 -22.56
C ARG A 111 15.17 -4.78 -23.31
N GLU A 112 14.72 -5.70 -24.17
CA GLU A 112 15.53 -6.23 -25.23
C GLU A 112 16.00 -4.96 -25.95
N VAL A 113 17.30 -4.70 -25.83
CA VAL A 113 17.92 -3.60 -26.55
C VAL A 113 17.66 -3.94 -28.01
N GLN A 114 16.62 -3.33 -28.59
CA GLN A 114 16.47 -3.31 -30.02
C GLN A 114 17.69 -2.57 -30.51
N SER A 115 18.71 -3.33 -30.94
CA SER A 115 19.75 -2.81 -31.79
C SER A 115 19.05 -2.15 -32.94
N ALA A 116 19.16 -0.82 -33.01
CA ALA A 116 18.64 -0.06 -34.13
C ALA A 116 19.19 -0.68 -35.42
N PRO A 117 18.37 -0.83 -36.47
CA PRO A 117 18.88 -1.27 -37.76
C PRO A 117 19.94 -0.28 -38.20
N VAL A 118 21.15 -0.79 -38.47
CA VAL A 118 22.24 0.00 -39.05
C VAL A 118 21.74 0.58 -40.36
N ASP A 119 21.58 1.90 -40.40
CA ASP A 119 21.19 2.64 -41.58
C ASP A 119 22.28 2.47 -42.66
N ARG A 120 21.95 1.79 -43.76
CA ARG A 120 22.84 1.58 -44.92
C ARG A 120 23.19 2.88 -45.67
N ARG A 121 22.85 4.06 -45.15
CA ARG A 121 23.32 5.35 -45.69
C ARG A 121 24.67 5.82 -45.17
N SER A 122 25.28 5.18 -44.17
CA SER A 122 26.63 5.55 -43.70
C SER A 122 27.80 4.92 -44.49
N GLU A 123 27.55 4.08 -45.50
CA GLU A 123 28.61 3.40 -46.26
C GLU A 123 29.09 4.15 -47.53
N ARG A 124 28.80 5.44 -47.71
CA ARG A 124 29.22 6.19 -48.92
C ARG A 124 29.99 7.48 -48.73
N PHE A 125 30.57 7.75 -47.56
CA PHE A 125 31.54 8.85 -47.43
C PHE A 125 32.79 8.45 -46.65
N SER A 126 33.94 8.57 -47.34
CA SER A 126 35.33 8.53 -46.86
C SER A 126 35.96 7.14 -46.60
N GLN A 127 36.07 6.28 -47.62
CA GLN A 127 37.34 6.21 -48.37
C GLN A 127 37.83 7.57 -48.87
N ALA A 128 38.57 8.30 -48.03
CA ALA A 128 39.39 9.44 -48.43
C ALA A 128 40.25 9.88 -47.23
N TYR A 129 41.21 9.05 -46.80
CA TYR A 129 42.42 9.44 -46.06
C TYR A 129 43.30 8.21 -45.88
N THR A 130 43.95 7.80 -46.98
CA THR A 130 45.18 7.00 -46.94
C THR A 130 45.93 7.29 -48.23
N GLY A 131 46.86 8.23 -48.12
CA GLY A 131 47.86 8.62 -49.11
C GLY A 131 48.95 9.36 -48.36
#